data_AF-A0A5D0IVW1-F1
#
_entry.id   AF-A0A5D0IVW1-F1
#
_cell.length_a   1.000
_cell.length_b   1.000
_cell.length_c   1.000
_cell.angle_alpha   90.00
_cell.angle_beta   90.00
_cell.angle_gamma   90.00
#
_symmetry.space_group_name_H-M   'P 1'
#
loop_
_entity.id
_entity.type
_entity.pdbx_description
1 polymer ?
#
loop_
_entity_poly.entity_id
_entity_poly.type
_entity_poly.pdbx_seq_one_letter_code
_entity_poly.pdbx_strand_id
1 'polypeptide(L)' 'DIFNDTFTAIHVDDEELYYQVKDYLQEIAPKKESIVKLYQSKIPIFEKFGIERQIKTSFGRTVSMAK' A
#
# COMPACT_ATOMS: atom_id res chain seq x y z
N ASP A 1 -14.80 8.42 -1.60
CA ASP A 1 -15.06 7.13 -2.27
C ASP A 1 -13.75 6.48 -2.72
N ILE A 2 -12.93 6.05 -1.76
CA ILE A 2 -11.59 5.47 -1.99
C ILE A 2 -11.36 4.28 -1.05
N PHE A 3 -11.97 4.28 0.13
CA PHE A 3 -12.00 3.14 1.06
C PHE A 3 -13.11 2.15 0.69
N ASN A 4 -12.89 1.38 -0.37
CA ASN A 4 -13.74 0.23 -0.68
C ASN A 4 -13.58 -0.84 0.43
N ASP A 5 -14.65 -1.51 0.85
CA ASP A 5 -14.62 -2.54 1.92
C ASP A 5 -13.75 -3.77 1.61
N THR A 6 -13.17 -3.81 0.42
CA THR A 6 -12.34 -4.91 -0.10
C THR A 6 -10.87 -4.85 0.34
N PHE A 7 -10.39 -3.78 0.99
CA PHE A 7 -9.00 -3.76 1.47
C PHE A 7 -8.76 -4.76 2.58
N THR A 8 -7.89 -5.73 2.33
CA THR A 8 -7.60 -6.84 3.23
C THR A 8 -6.42 -6.55 4.16
N ALA A 9 -5.49 -5.70 3.72
CA ALA A 9 -4.34 -5.23 4.50
C ALA A 9 -3.77 -3.94 3.89
N ILE A 10 -3.37 -3.00 4.74
CA ILE A 10 -2.67 -1.77 4.36
C ILE A 10 -1.26 -1.88 4.94
N HIS A 11 -0.24 -1.78 4.08
CA HIS A 11 1.15 -1.81 4.51
C HIS A 11 1.74 -0.42 4.32
N VAL A 12 2.33 0.13 5.38
CA VAL A 12 2.92 1.47 5.40
C VAL A 12 4.39 1.33 5.78
N ASP A 13 5.29 1.92 5.00
CA ASP A 13 6.75 1.85 5.21
C ASP A 13 7.30 2.93 6.13
N ASP A 14 6.48 3.91 6.50
CA ASP A 14 6.82 5.03 7.38
C ASP A 14 6.01 4.99 8.68
N GLU A 15 6.68 5.23 9.82
CA GLU A 15 6.05 5.23 11.14
C GLU A 15 5.07 6.38 11.34
N GLU A 16 5.42 7.58 10.88
CA GLU A 16 4.57 8.76 11.03
C GLU A 16 3.27 8.60 10.23
N LEU A 17 3.39 8.14 8.99
CA LEU A 17 2.22 7.81 8.16
C LEU A 17 1.39 6.67 8.77
N TYR A 18 2.02 5.67 9.39
CA TYR A 18 1.29 4.60 10.07
C TYR A 18 0.37 5.15 11.15
N TYR A 19 0.86 6.03 12.02
CA TYR A 19 0.02 6.64 13.06
C TYR A 19 -1.08 7.53 12.47
N GLN A 20 -0.76 8.35 11.48
CA GLN A 20 -1.77 9.20 10.81
C GLN A 20 -2.88 8.37 10.15
N VAL A 21 -2.51 7.31 9.42
CA VAL A 21 -3.46 6.42 8.74
C VAL A 21 -4.29 5.65 9.76
N LYS A 22 -3.67 5.24 10.87
CA LYS A 22 -4.32 4.54 11.98
C LYS A 22 -5.38 5.42 12.66
N ASP A 23 -5.03 6.65 13.02
CA ASP A 23 -5.96 7.61 13.62
C ASP A 23 -7.12 7.93 12.67
N TYR A 24 -6.81 8.17 11.39
CA TYR A 24 -7.82 8.39 10.37
C TYR A 24 -8.78 7.20 10.25
N LEU A 25 -8.25 5.98 10.19
CA LEU A 25 -9.04 4.75 10.15
C LEU A 25 -9.85 4.53 11.41
N GLN A 26 -9.35 4.93 12.57
CA GLN A 26 -10.08 4.85 13.82
C GLN A 26 -11.32 5.77 13.80
N GLU A 27 -11.23 6.95 13.18
CA GLU A 27 -12.36 7.86 13.01
C GLU A 27 -13.38 7.33 11.99
N ILE A 28 -12.94 6.80 10.85
CA ILE A 28 -13.86 6.38 9.77
C ILE A 28 -14.38 4.94 9.91
N ALA A 29 -13.55 4.04 10.43
CA ALA A 29 -13.80 2.59 10.43
C ALA A 29 -12.89 1.88 11.45
N PRO A 30 -13.18 1.97 12.77
CA PRO A 30 -12.32 1.41 13.82
C PRO A 30 -12.13 -0.11 13.70
N LYS A 31 -13.07 -0.82 13.05
CA LYS A 31 -12.94 -2.26 12.74
C LYS A 31 -11.79 -2.58 11.78
N LYS A 32 -11.30 -1.59 11.05
CA LYS A 32 -10.20 -1.70 10.06
C LYS A 32 -8.88 -1.14 10.60
N GLU A 33 -8.80 -0.72 11.85
CA GLU A 33 -7.53 -0.30 12.45
C GLU A 33 -6.50 -1.45 12.41
N SER A 34 -6.95 -2.70 12.64
CA SER A 34 -6.08 -3.87 12.68
C SER A 34 -5.53 -4.34 11.32
N ILE A 35 -6.02 -3.80 10.21
CA ILE A 35 -5.51 -4.15 8.87
C ILE A 35 -4.29 -3.32 8.47
N VAL A 36 -3.98 -2.24 9.20
CA VAL A 36 -2.78 -1.42 8.97
C VAL A 36 -1.58 -2.10 9.61
N LYS A 37 -0.52 -2.30 8.83
CA LYS A 37 0.73 -2.91 9.27
C LYS A 37 1.91 -2.04 8.88
N LEU A 38 2.73 -1.75 9.87
CA LEU A 38 4.00 -1.09 9.63
C LEU A 38 5.00 -2.06 8.98
N TYR A 39 5.61 -1.61 7.90
CA TYR A 39 6.53 -2.36 7.08
C TYR A 39 7.96 -1.91 7.37
N GLN A 40 8.64 -2.64 8.26
CA GLN A 40 10.03 -2.35 8.67
C GLN A 40 11.06 -3.31 8.04
N SER A 41 10.81 -3.81 6.84
CA SER A 41 11.76 -4.74 6.20
C SER A 41 12.89 -4.00 5.48
N LYS A 42 14.07 -4.65 5.37
CA LYS A 42 15.19 -4.13 4.56
C LYS A 42 14.88 -4.11 3.05
N ILE A 43 13.93 -4.94 2.60
CA ILE A 43 13.54 -5.05 1.19
C ILE A 43 12.46 -3.99 0.93
N PRO A 44 12.53 -3.20 -0.16
CA PRO A 44 11.47 -2.26 -0.52
C PRO A 44 10.09 -2.93 -0.58
N ILE A 45 9.06 -2.22 -0.12
CA ILE A 45 7.69 -2.74 -0.06
C ILE A 45 7.20 -3.23 -1.43
N PHE A 46 7.49 -2.50 -2.50
CA PHE A 46 7.08 -2.87 -3.87
C PHE A 46 7.79 -4.10 -4.43
N GLU A 47 9.06 -4.32 -4.05
CA GLU A 47 9.78 -5.56 -4.42
C GLU A 47 9.18 -6.76 -3.71
N LYS A 48 8.89 -6.64 -2.41
CA LYS A 48 8.29 -7.74 -1.63
C LYS A 48 6.96 -8.21 -2.22
N PHE A 49 6.13 -7.28 -2.69
CA PHE A 49 4.86 -7.60 -3.33
C PHE A 49 4.98 -7.91 -4.83
N GLY A 50 6.17 -7.83 -5.41
CA GLY A 50 6.41 -8.10 -6.84
C GLY A 50 5.73 -7.11 -7.79
N ILE A 51 5.29 -5.96 -7.27
CA ILE A 51 4.58 -4.92 -8.04
C ILE A 51 5.53 -3.86 -8.59
N GLU A 52 6.80 -3.86 -8.20
CA GLU A 52 7.79 -2.89 -8.68
C GLU A 52 7.90 -2.86 -10.21
N ARG A 53 7.89 -4.03 -10.87
CA ARG A 53 7.92 -4.11 -12.34
C ARG A 53 6.66 -3.52 -12.97
N GLN A 54 5.50 -3.77 -12.38
CA GLN A 54 4.22 -3.23 -12.86
C GLN A 54 4.15 -1.72 -12.68
N ILE A 55 4.64 -1.20 -11.55
CA ILE A 55 4.76 0.24 -11.28
C ILE A 55 5.70 0.87 -12.30
N LYS A 56 6.92 0.34 -12.50
CA LYS A 56 7.88 0.84 -13.49
C LYS A 56 7.31 0.84 -14.92
N THR A 57 6.58 -0.21 -15.31
CA THR A 57 5.89 -0.27 -16.60
C THR A 57 4.71 0.72 -16.67
N SER A 58 4.01 1.00 -15.58
CA SER A 58 2.89 1.94 -15.54
C SER A 58 3.34 3.41 -15.59
N PHE A 59 4.52 3.72 -15.03
CA PHE A 59 5.12 5.06 -15.07
C PHE A 59 6.01 5.30 -16.30
N GLY A 60 6.48 4.24 -16.96
CA GLY A 60 7.21 4.34 -18.23
C GLY A 60 6.26 4.64 -19.38
N ARG A 61 6.46 5.75 -20.09
CA ARG A 61 5.73 6.13 -21.32
C ARG A 61 5.84 5.15 -22.50
N THR A 62 6.37 3.94 -22.29
CA THR A 62 6.59 2.96 -23.36
C THR A 62 6.12 1.59 -22.91
N VAL A 63 4.91 1.24 -23.31
CA VAL A 63 4.38 -0.13 -23.27
C VAL A 63 5.19 -1.00 -24.26
N SER A 64 6.02 -1.90 -23.75
CA SER A 64 6.47 -3.03 -24.56
C SER A 64 5.31 -4.01 -24.70
N MET A 65 4.64 -3.98 -25.85
CA MET A 65 3.75 -5.07 -26.28
C MET A 65 4.56 -6.37 -26.35
N ALA A 66 4.24 -7.33 -25.50
CA ALA A 66 4.65 -8.71 -25.72
C ALA A 66 3.77 -9.27 -26.85
N LYS A 67 4.44 -9.77 -27.90
CA LYS A 67 3.83 -10.46 -29.04
C LYS A 67 3.47 -11.89 -28.68
#